data_AF-A0A7S3LVX7-F1
#
_entry.id   AF-A0A7S3LVX7-F1
#
_cell.length_a   1.000
_cell.length_b   1.000
_cell.length_c   1.000
_cell.angle_alpha   90.00
_cell.angle_beta   90.00
_cell.angle_gamma   90.00
#
_symmetry.space_group_name_H-M   'P 1'
#
loop_
_entity.id
_entity.type
_entity.pdbx_description
1 polymer ?
#
loop_
_entity_poly.entity_id
_entity_poly.type
_entity_poly.pdbx_seq_one_letter_code
_entity_poly.pdbx_strand_id
1 'polypeptide(L)'
;SSSDQYVKTILLFLMLTNGGRKEELIAAFEQKFKPNVVGCVLTVGARAWTKHAQRSSEEWWGSVEGSEKEKNERALSCIERVLAKAEWMNIHELPHEQPVLEVRMKEGYGARWYIDTPITFRGFLEPQMEGGHEKRWRH
;
A
#
# COMPACT_ATOMS: atom_id res chain seq x y z
N SER A 1 17.37 -16.71 9.86
CA SER A 1 18.79 -16.63 9.45
C SER A 1 18.91 -15.76 8.20
N SER A 2 20.12 -15.33 7.80
CA SER A 2 20.33 -14.57 6.54
C SER A 2 19.80 -15.30 5.29
N SER A 3 19.77 -16.63 5.31
CA SER A 3 19.18 -17.47 4.27
C SER A 3 17.64 -17.35 4.17
N ASP A 4 16.94 -17.15 5.28
CA ASP A 4 15.48 -16.97 5.31
C ASP A 4 15.07 -15.62 4.69
N GLN A 5 15.87 -14.57 4.95
CA GLN A 5 15.67 -13.26 4.33
C GLN A 5 15.89 -13.29 2.81
N TYR A 6 16.92 -13.99 2.34
CA TYR A 6 17.20 -14.14 0.91
C TYR A 6 16.10 -14.92 0.17
N VAL A 7 15.58 -15.99 0.78
CA VAL A 7 14.44 -16.74 0.23
C VAL A 7 13.20 -15.86 0.19
N LYS A 8 12.93 -15.06 1.23
CA LYS A 8 11.82 -14.09 1.24
C LYS A 8 11.98 -13.03 0.15
N THR A 9 13.18 -12.51 -0.09
CA THR A 9 13.44 -11.51 -1.15
C THR A 9 13.30 -12.09 -2.56
N ILE A 10 13.76 -13.32 -2.81
CA ILE A 10 13.61 -14.00 -4.12
C ILE A 10 12.15 -14.39 -4.37
N LEU A 11 11.46 -14.91 -3.35
CA LEU A 11 10.02 -15.16 -3.44
C LEU A 11 9.29 -13.85 -3.77
N LEU A 12 9.65 -12.76 -3.12
CA LEU A 12 9.02 -11.45 -3.28
C LEU A 12 9.19 -10.87 -4.69
N PHE A 13 10.37 -11.01 -5.27
CA PHE A 13 10.59 -10.66 -6.68
C PHE A 13 9.69 -11.52 -7.60
N LEU A 14 9.61 -12.83 -7.35
CA LEU A 14 8.71 -13.73 -8.07
C LEU A 14 7.21 -13.42 -7.83
N MET A 15 6.84 -12.89 -6.65
CA MET A 15 5.46 -12.60 -6.27
C MET A 15 4.86 -11.43 -7.05
N LEU A 16 5.67 -10.45 -7.47
CA LEU A 16 5.18 -9.34 -8.30
C LEU A 16 5.36 -9.57 -9.81
N THR A 17 6.25 -10.48 -10.21
CA THR A 17 6.47 -10.81 -11.63
C THR A 17 5.54 -11.90 -12.14
N ASN A 18 5.05 -12.79 -11.28
CA ASN A 18 4.01 -13.77 -11.63
C ASN A 18 2.63 -13.22 -11.22
N GLY A 19 1.76 -12.97 -12.18
CA GLY A 19 0.41 -12.40 -12.02
C GLY A 19 -0.61 -13.28 -11.28
N GLY A 20 -0.23 -13.91 -10.17
CA GLY A 20 -1.19 -14.44 -9.18
C GLY A 20 -1.20 -13.64 -7.88
N ARG A 21 -0.02 -13.24 -7.39
CA ARG A 21 0.12 -12.58 -6.07
C ARG A 21 -0.10 -11.05 -6.16
N LYS A 22 0.17 -10.42 -7.29
CA LYS A 22 -0.15 -9.00 -7.53
C LYS A 22 -1.66 -8.75 -7.43
N GLU A 23 -2.43 -9.67 -7.98
CA GLU A 23 -3.88 -9.67 -8.06
C GLU A 23 -4.47 -9.84 -6.66
N GLU A 24 -3.86 -10.66 -5.78
CA GLU A 24 -4.25 -10.74 -4.37
C GLU A 24 -3.99 -9.42 -3.62
N LEU A 25 -2.88 -8.73 -3.88
CA LEU A 25 -2.59 -7.43 -3.28
C LEU A 25 -3.58 -6.35 -3.73
N ILE A 26 -3.94 -6.35 -5.02
CA ILE A 26 -4.95 -5.47 -5.59
C ILE A 26 -6.34 -5.81 -5.04
N ALA A 27 -6.71 -7.08 -4.98
CA ALA A 27 -7.98 -7.52 -4.39
C ALA A 27 -8.09 -7.10 -2.92
N ALA A 28 -7.00 -7.23 -2.14
CA ALA A 28 -6.95 -6.74 -0.77
C ALA A 28 -7.10 -5.22 -0.67
N PHE A 29 -6.56 -4.48 -1.63
CA PHE A 29 -6.70 -3.02 -1.73
C PHE A 29 -8.12 -2.59 -2.09
N GLU A 30 -8.77 -3.34 -2.98
CA GLU A 30 -10.12 -3.08 -3.49
C GLU A 30 -11.25 -3.59 -2.58
N GLN A 31 -10.93 -4.25 -1.46
CA GLN A 31 -11.94 -4.61 -0.46
C GLN A 31 -12.78 -3.39 -0.06
N LYS A 32 -14.10 -3.56 0.09
CA LYS A 32 -14.98 -2.49 0.54
C LYS A 32 -14.62 -2.06 1.97
N PHE A 33 -14.52 -0.76 2.21
CA PHE A 33 -14.20 -0.23 3.53
C PHE A 33 -15.31 -0.51 4.57
N LYS A 34 -16.58 -0.44 4.13
CA LYS A 34 -17.76 -0.70 4.94
C LYS A 34 -18.72 -1.62 4.17
N PRO A 35 -18.43 -2.93 4.07
CA PRO A 35 -19.21 -3.84 3.24
C PRO A 35 -20.68 -3.94 3.68
N ASN A 36 -20.95 -3.69 4.96
CA ASN A 36 -22.28 -3.79 5.56
C ASN A 36 -23.10 -2.49 5.48
N VAL A 37 -22.57 -1.42 4.86
CA VAL A 37 -23.28 -0.13 4.73
C VAL A 37 -23.81 0.01 3.31
N VAL A 38 -25.14 0.04 3.18
CA VAL A 38 -25.83 0.21 1.89
C VAL A 38 -25.41 1.54 1.25
N GLY A 39 -25.08 1.50 -0.04
CA GLY A 39 -24.66 2.67 -0.82
C GLY A 39 -23.19 3.07 -0.65
N CYS A 40 -22.44 2.50 0.30
CA CYS A 40 -21.00 2.72 0.39
C CYS A 40 -20.27 1.82 -0.60
N VAL A 41 -19.56 2.44 -1.55
CA VAL A 41 -18.75 1.76 -2.56
C VAL A 41 -17.26 2.04 -2.42
N LEU A 42 -16.87 2.91 -1.49
CA LEU A 42 -15.48 3.25 -1.23
C LEU A 42 -14.65 2.02 -0.76
N THR A 43 -13.48 1.82 -1.36
CA THR A 43 -12.56 0.75 -0.98
C THR A 43 -11.67 1.14 0.20
N VAL A 44 -11.08 0.14 0.87
CA VAL A 44 -10.09 0.33 1.94
C VAL A 44 -8.89 1.13 1.40
N GLY A 45 -8.43 0.77 0.19
CA GLY A 45 -7.37 1.47 -0.52
C GLY A 45 -7.71 2.94 -0.80
N ALA A 46 -8.89 3.22 -1.37
CA ALA A 46 -9.32 4.59 -1.68
C ALA A 46 -9.47 5.48 -0.45
N ARG A 47 -9.96 4.90 0.66
CA ARG A 47 -10.01 5.61 1.93
C ARG A 47 -8.61 5.94 2.45
N ALA A 48 -7.66 5.02 2.36
CA ALA A 48 -6.29 5.29 2.77
C ALA A 48 -5.64 6.35 1.87
N TRP A 49 -5.79 6.21 0.55
CA TRP A 49 -5.31 7.17 -0.44
C TRP A 49 -5.83 8.59 -0.16
N THR A 50 -7.14 8.73 0.08
CA THR A 50 -7.78 10.01 0.43
C THR A 50 -7.09 10.68 1.64
N LYS A 51 -6.72 9.90 2.67
CA LYS A 51 -6.04 10.46 3.84
C LYS A 51 -4.65 10.98 3.53
N HIS A 52 -3.92 10.32 2.63
CA HIS A 52 -2.58 10.73 2.23
C HIS A 52 -2.64 11.95 1.29
N ALA A 53 -3.52 11.91 0.29
CA ALA A 53 -3.77 13.01 -0.63
C ALA A 53 -4.24 14.30 0.08
N GLN A 54 -4.98 14.20 1.19
CA GLN A 54 -5.34 15.37 2.01
C GLN A 54 -4.22 15.91 2.91
N ARG A 55 -3.17 15.11 3.16
CA ARG A 55 -2.12 15.42 4.14
C ARG A 55 -0.79 15.79 3.51
N SER A 56 -0.58 15.43 2.25
CA SER A 56 0.63 15.72 1.51
C SER A 56 0.56 17.11 0.92
N SER A 57 1.52 17.95 1.27
CA SER A 57 1.74 19.27 0.66
C SER A 57 2.22 19.15 -0.79
N GLU A 58 2.88 18.04 -1.13
CA GLU A 58 3.30 17.70 -2.47
C GLU A 58 2.17 16.92 -3.16
N GLU A 59 1.68 17.39 -4.30
CA GLU A 59 0.53 16.82 -5.05
C GLU A 59 0.75 15.40 -5.60
N TRP A 60 1.74 14.67 -5.08
CA TRP A 60 2.17 13.34 -5.51
C TRP A 60 1.04 12.31 -5.50
N TRP A 61 0.21 12.32 -4.46
CA TRP A 61 -0.93 11.41 -4.33
C TRP A 61 -2.10 11.81 -5.25
N GLY A 62 -2.19 13.07 -5.66
CA GLY A 62 -3.27 13.65 -6.45
C GLY A 62 -4.35 14.35 -5.60
N SER A 63 -5.35 14.93 -6.26
CA SER A 63 -6.45 15.68 -5.61
C SER A 63 -7.62 14.78 -5.20
N VAL A 64 -8.11 14.98 -3.98
CA VAL A 64 -9.30 14.30 -3.41
C VAL A 64 -10.57 15.02 -3.84
N GLU A 65 -11.01 14.74 -5.05
CA GLU A 65 -12.25 15.28 -5.61
C GLU A 65 -13.08 14.16 -6.25
N GLY A 66 -14.36 14.44 -6.49
CA GLY A 66 -15.29 13.51 -7.13
C GLY A 66 -15.97 12.51 -6.19
N SER A 67 -16.76 11.63 -6.82
CA SER A 67 -17.53 10.55 -6.22
C SER A 67 -16.66 9.46 -5.59
N GLU A 68 -17.27 8.56 -4.81
CA GLU A 68 -16.56 7.39 -4.26
C GLU A 68 -15.96 6.51 -5.36
N LYS A 69 -16.65 6.40 -6.51
CA LYS A 69 -16.17 5.65 -7.67
C LYS A 69 -14.90 6.28 -8.25
N GLU A 70 -14.90 7.58 -8.49
CA GLU A 70 -13.72 8.29 -9.01
C GLU A 70 -12.54 8.21 -8.03
N LYS A 71 -12.79 8.28 -6.72
CA LYS A 71 -11.76 8.06 -5.70
C LYS A 71 -11.19 6.65 -5.73
N ASN A 72 -12.03 5.64 -5.96
CA ASN A 72 -11.57 4.25 -6.12
C ASN A 72 -10.66 4.12 -7.36
N GLU A 73 -11.05 4.67 -8.51
CA GLU A 73 -10.29 4.60 -9.76
C GLU A 73 -8.92 5.30 -9.64
N ARG A 74 -8.89 6.49 -9.00
CA ARG A 74 -7.64 7.23 -8.76
C ARG A 74 -6.72 6.47 -7.80
N ALA A 75 -7.28 5.92 -6.73
CA ALA A 75 -6.52 5.15 -5.76
C ALA A 75 -5.98 3.84 -6.37
N LEU A 76 -6.76 3.18 -7.22
CA LEU A 76 -6.34 2.00 -7.97
C LEU A 76 -5.17 2.33 -8.91
N SER A 77 -5.31 3.37 -9.72
CA SER A 77 -4.23 3.85 -10.60
C SER A 77 -2.95 4.18 -9.81
N CYS A 78 -3.10 4.74 -8.60
CA CYS A 78 -1.98 5.01 -7.72
C CYS A 78 -1.28 3.74 -7.22
N ILE A 79 -2.02 2.74 -6.74
CA ILE A 79 -1.41 1.50 -6.25
C ILE A 79 -0.79 0.68 -7.39
N GLU A 80 -1.41 0.66 -8.57
CA GLU A 80 -0.85 0.02 -9.76
C GLU A 80 0.47 0.67 -10.16
N ARG A 81 0.56 2.00 -10.12
CA ARG A 81 1.81 2.73 -10.34
C ARG A 81 2.88 2.36 -9.31
N VAL A 82 2.52 2.28 -8.03
CA VAL A 82 3.46 1.88 -6.96
C VAL A 82 3.99 0.47 -7.20
N LEU A 83 3.12 -0.48 -7.53
CA LEU A 83 3.52 -1.87 -7.80
C LEU A 83 4.35 -1.99 -9.09
N ALA A 84 4.02 -1.22 -10.13
CA ALA A 84 4.74 -1.25 -11.41
C ALA A 84 6.12 -0.57 -11.35
N LYS A 85 6.29 0.43 -10.49
CA LYS A 85 7.55 1.18 -10.30
C LYS A 85 8.24 0.81 -8.98
N ALA A 86 7.94 -0.35 -8.43
CA ALA A 86 8.58 -0.84 -7.22
C ALA A 86 10.08 -1.00 -7.45
N GLU A 87 10.88 -0.25 -6.71
CA GLU A 87 12.35 -0.39 -6.72
C GLU A 87 12.86 -1.11 -5.48
N TRP A 88 12.10 -1.05 -4.38
CA TRP A 88 12.44 -1.70 -3.14
C TRP A 88 11.24 -2.43 -2.57
N MET A 89 11.50 -3.63 -2.05
CA MET A 89 10.49 -4.41 -1.36
C MET A 89 11.11 -5.13 -0.17
N ASN A 90 10.35 -5.28 0.89
CA ASN A 90 10.79 -5.99 2.07
C ASN A 90 9.62 -6.69 2.76
N ILE A 91 9.89 -7.89 3.27
CA ILE A 91 9.01 -8.56 4.20
C ILE A 91 9.69 -8.53 5.57
N HIS A 92 8.99 -8.01 6.56
CA HIS A 92 9.46 -8.00 7.93
C HIS A 92 8.35 -8.44 8.88
N GLU A 93 8.76 -9.01 10.02
CA GLU A 93 7.88 -9.52 11.05
C GLU A 93 8.52 -9.16 12.39
N LEU A 94 7.78 -8.44 13.23
CA LEU A 94 8.19 -8.17 14.61
C LEU A 94 7.69 -9.30 15.51
N PRO A 95 8.34 -9.60 16.65
CA PRO A 95 7.85 -10.62 17.57
C PRO A 95 6.39 -10.36 17.95
N HIS A 96 5.55 -11.38 17.79
CA HIS A 96 4.10 -11.34 18.05
C HIS A 96 3.26 -10.45 17.11
N GLU A 97 3.83 -9.99 16.00
CA GLU A 97 3.10 -9.24 14.98
C GLU A 97 2.94 -10.03 13.68
N GLN A 98 1.94 -9.67 12.88
CA GLN A 98 1.73 -10.27 11.57
C GLN A 98 2.84 -9.84 10.59
N PRO A 99 3.29 -10.73 9.68
CA PRO A 99 4.26 -10.38 8.66
C PRO A 99 3.72 -9.28 7.75
N VAL A 100 4.56 -8.27 7.50
CA VAL A 100 4.24 -7.10 6.68
C VAL A 100 5.11 -7.12 5.43
N LEU A 101 4.46 -7.05 4.28
CA LEU A 101 5.10 -6.67 3.03
C LEU A 101 5.07 -5.14 2.89
N GLU A 102 6.22 -4.53 2.67
CA GLU A 102 6.35 -3.16 2.17
C GLU A 102 6.86 -3.17 0.73
N VAL A 103 6.24 -2.34 -0.12
CA VAL A 103 6.66 -2.05 -1.48
C VAL A 103 6.88 -0.54 -1.59
N ARG A 104 8.04 -0.13 -2.11
CA ARG A 104 8.41 1.28 -2.26
C ARG A 104 8.97 1.56 -3.65
N MET A 105 8.64 2.75 -4.15
CA MET A 105 9.28 3.36 -5.31
C MET A 105 10.59 4.04 -4.89
N LYS A 106 11.38 4.47 -5.88
CA LYS A 106 12.65 5.19 -5.68
C LYS A 106 12.56 6.37 -4.73
N GLU A 107 11.48 7.13 -4.88
CA GLU A 107 11.22 8.37 -4.14
C GLU A 107 10.80 8.09 -2.69
N GLY A 108 10.66 6.83 -2.29
CA GLY A 108 10.33 6.41 -0.93
C GLY A 108 8.83 6.23 -0.67
N TYR A 109 7.97 6.75 -1.52
CA TYR A 109 6.53 6.47 -1.50
C TYR A 109 6.25 4.98 -1.71
N GLY A 110 5.21 4.47 -1.08
CA GLY A 110 4.94 3.05 -1.14
C GLY A 110 3.62 2.62 -0.52
N ALA A 111 3.49 1.32 -0.35
CA ALA A 111 2.33 0.67 0.21
C ALA A 111 2.74 -0.56 1.01
N ARG A 112 1.87 -0.97 1.94
CA ARG A 112 2.09 -2.16 2.75
C ARG A 112 0.84 -2.99 2.99
N TRP A 113 1.06 -4.29 3.16
CA TRP A 113 0.03 -5.29 3.41
C TRP A 113 0.46 -6.21 4.54
N TYR A 114 -0.51 -6.68 5.33
CA TYR A 114 -0.34 -7.94 6.04
C TYR A 114 -0.44 -9.07 5.04
N ILE A 115 0.52 -10.00 5.07
CA ILE A 115 0.61 -11.09 4.09
C ILE A 115 0.21 -12.45 4.65
N ASP A 116 -0.34 -12.49 5.86
CA ASP A 116 -1.13 -13.62 6.33
C ASP A 116 -2.38 -13.79 5.47
N THR A 117 -2.98 -14.97 5.51
CA THR A 117 -4.21 -15.25 4.75
C THR A 117 -5.45 -14.92 5.59
N PRO A 118 -6.37 -14.05 5.11
CA PRO A 118 -6.32 -13.33 3.84
C PRO A 118 -5.40 -12.10 3.87
N ILE A 119 -4.75 -11.82 2.73
CA ILE A 119 -3.93 -10.61 2.58
C ILE A 119 -4.80 -9.39 2.84
N THR A 120 -4.27 -8.45 3.62
CA THR A 120 -5.01 -7.25 4.04
C THR A 120 -4.19 -6.01 3.74
N PHE A 121 -4.78 -5.04 3.02
CA PHE A 121 -4.12 -3.75 2.78
C PHE A 121 -4.00 -2.95 4.08
N ARG A 122 -2.77 -2.58 4.43
CA ARG A 122 -2.47 -1.94 5.71
C ARG A 122 -2.34 -0.41 5.61
N GLY A 123 -1.92 0.10 4.46
CA GLY A 123 -1.85 1.53 4.17
C GLY A 123 -0.73 1.93 3.22
N PHE A 124 -0.72 3.21 2.87
CA PHE A 124 0.35 3.83 2.12
C PHE A 124 1.52 4.24 3.02
N LEU A 125 2.66 4.48 2.38
CA LEU A 125 3.93 4.86 2.99
C LEU A 125 4.39 6.17 2.34
N GLU A 126 4.80 7.11 3.18
CA GLU A 126 5.48 8.34 2.75
C GLU A 126 6.99 8.10 2.67
N PRO A 127 7.73 8.97 1.94
CA PRO A 127 9.19 9.00 1.98
C PRO A 127 9.70 9.17 3.40
N GLN A 128 10.89 8.63 3.69
CA GLN A 128 11.53 8.93 4.96
C GLN A 128 11.94 10.39 4.98
N MET A 129 11.51 11.14 5.99
CA MET A 129 11.96 12.50 6.25
C MET A 129 12.78 12.53 7.54
N GLU A 130 13.88 13.28 7.54
CA GLU A 130 14.64 13.54 8.75
C GLU A 130 13.74 14.27 9.77
N GLY A 131 13.70 13.76 11.01
CA GLY A 131 12.75 14.25 12.03
C GLY A 131 11.27 13.90 11.77
N GLY A 132 10.96 12.97 10.87
CA GLY A 132 9.57 12.64 10.50
C GLY A 132 8.70 12.15 11.64
N HIS A 133 9.29 11.45 12.61
CA HIS A 133 8.62 11.07 13.84
C HIS A 133 8.03 12.30 14.58
N GLU A 134 8.80 13.39 14.66
CA GLU A 134 8.42 14.63 15.37
C GLU A 134 7.30 15.37 14.63
N LYS A 135 7.26 15.26 13.30
CA LYS A 135 6.23 15.85 12.44
C LYS A 135 5.04 14.93 12.16
N ARG A 136 5.00 13.74 12.78
CA ARG A 136 4.02 12.67 12.53
C ARG A 136 3.91 12.29 11.05
N TRP A 137 5.03 12.36 10.32
CA TRP A 137 5.12 12.02 8.90
C TRP A 137 4.13 12.82 8.03
N ARG A 138 3.89 14.08 8.41
CA ARG A 138 3.16 15.05 7.58
C ARG A 138 4.16 15.73 6.67
N HIS A 139 4.01 15.50 5.37
CA HIS A 139 4.76 16.16 4.31
C HIS A 139 4.02 17.42 3.88
#